data_AF-A0A7S2III7-F1
#
_entry.id   AF-A0A7S2III7-F1
#
_cell.length_a   1.000
_cell.length_b   1.000
_cell.length_c   1.000
_cell.angle_alpha   90.00
_cell.angle_beta   90.00
_cell.angle_gamma   90.00
#
_symmetry.space_group_name_H-M   'P 1'
#
loop_
_entity.id
_entity.type
_entity.pdbx_description
1 polymer ?
#
loop_
_entity_poly.entity_id
_entity_poly.type
_entity_poly.pdbx_seq_one_letter_code
_entity_poly.pdbx_strand_id
1 'polypeptide(L)'
;AISVGLGALIVMGERFPTSISKRTVFAELIKTKWMLREKKEANLIGLPLMTDKIKVTAMHFLSSLVINCLLADLLLFALVVCRMIRLTISHGVCEVSGFSFALFGFMLCDNSLRLAKEGYKYGQVGLSLTKRCGGKEWLAKVYLTLCFGINYWSEKLLL
;
A
#
# COMPACT_ATOMS: atom_id res chain seq x y z
N ALA A 1 9.65 -2.39 19.26
CA ALA A 1 8.32 -2.41 18.61
C ALA A 1 8.34 -3.11 17.24
N ILE A 2 9.22 -2.71 16.31
CA ILE A 2 9.26 -3.26 14.93
C ILE A 2 9.54 -4.78 14.89
N SER A 3 10.52 -5.29 15.66
CA SER A 3 10.83 -6.72 15.74
C SER A 3 9.66 -7.57 16.27
N VAL A 4 8.95 -7.06 17.29
CA VAL A 4 7.74 -7.69 17.85
C VAL A 4 6.61 -7.69 16.81
N GLY A 5 6.48 -6.60 16.03
CA GLY A 5 5.47 -6.54 14.98
C GLY A 5 5.72 -7.49 13.81
N LEU A 6 6.98 -7.72 13.45
CA LEU A 6 7.33 -8.75 12.47
C LEU A 6 7.01 -10.16 12.97
N GLY A 7 7.20 -10.43 14.26
CA GLY A 7 6.79 -11.68 14.90
C GLY A 7 5.27 -11.92 14.83
N ALA A 8 4.46 -10.89 15.08
CA ALA A 8 3.01 -10.97 14.99
C ALA A 8 2.52 -11.31 13.57
N LEU A 9 3.19 -10.80 12.54
CA LEU A 9 2.87 -11.12 11.14
C LEU A 9 3.11 -12.60 10.81
N ILE A 10 4.17 -13.20 11.34
CA ILE A 10 4.45 -14.63 11.17
C ILE A 10 3.32 -15.47 11.77
N VAL A 11 2.81 -15.10 12.94
CA VAL A 11 1.67 -15.78 13.60
C VAL A 11 0.39 -15.67 12.76
N MET A 12 0.20 -14.55 12.03
CA MET A 12 -0.91 -14.36 11.08
C MET A 12 -0.72 -15.11 9.74
N GLY A 13 0.33 -15.93 9.63
CA GLY A 13 0.68 -16.68 8.42
C GLY A 13 1.29 -15.82 7.31
N GLU A 14 1.72 -14.60 7.63
CA GLU A 14 2.28 -13.66 6.67
C GLU A 14 3.78 -13.85 6.55
N ARG A 15 4.23 -14.22 5.34
CA ARG A 15 5.66 -14.27 5.04
C ARG A 15 6.19 -12.86 4.83
N PHE A 16 7.04 -12.42 5.75
CA PHE A 16 7.77 -11.16 5.67
C PHE A 16 9.27 -11.43 5.54
N PRO A 17 10.01 -10.65 4.73
CA PRO A 17 11.44 -10.87 4.59
C PRO A 17 12.18 -10.64 5.92
N THR A 18 13.11 -11.54 6.25
CA THR A 18 13.98 -11.43 7.43
C THR A 18 15.13 -10.43 7.23
N SER A 19 15.52 -10.18 5.98
CA SER A 19 16.55 -9.20 5.62
C SER A 19 15.92 -7.97 4.98
N ILE A 20 16.06 -6.83 5.66
CA ILE A 20 15.64 -5.52 5.16
C ILE A 20 16.81 -4.93 4.37
N SER A 21 16.80 -5.13 3.05
CA SER A 21 17.82 -4.61 2.14
C SER A 21 17.18 -4.01 0.89
N LYS A 22 17.89 -3.10 0.21
CA LYS A 22 17.42 -2.51 -1.06
C LYS A 22 17.08 -3.58 -2.11
N ARG A 23 17.86 -4.67 -2.16
CA ARG A 23 17.62 -5.79 -3.09
C ARG A 23 16.32 -6.52 -2.77
N THR A 24 16.08 -6.78 -1.48
CA THR A 24 14.83 -7.38 -1.01
C THR A 24 13.63 -6.50 -1.36
N VAL A 25 13.71 -5.20 -1.06
CA VAL A 25 12.65 -4.24 -1.40
C VAL A 25 12.39 -4.20 -2.90
N PHE A 26 13.44 -4.16 -3.72
CA PHE A 26 13.30 -4.14 -5.16
C PHE A 26 12.63 -5.41 -5.70
N ALA A 27 13.01 -6.59 -5.20
CA ALA A 27 12.37 -7.85 -5.56
C ALA A 27 10.88 -7.87 -5.17
N GLU A 28 10.57 -7.40 -3.97
CA GLU A 28 9.20 -7.32 -3.44
C GLU A 28 8.35 -6.31 -4.22
N LEU A 29 8.94 -5.19 -4.65
CA LEU A 29 8.29 -4.20 -5.51
C LEU A 29 8.00 -4.78 -6.90
N ILE A 30 8.96 -5.45 -7.53
CA ILE A 30 8.76 -6.13 -8.82
C ILE A 30 7.64 -7.14 -8.72
N LYS A 31 7.66 -7.99 -7.69
CA LYS A 31 6.62 -9.01 -7.45
C LYS A 31 5.24 -8.37 -7.32
N THR A 32 5.14 -7.28 -6.57
CA THR A 32 3.89 -6.54 -6.36
C THR A 32 3.40 -5.91 -7.67
N LYS A 33 4.29 -5.26 -8.42
CA LYS A 33 3.97 -4.69 -9.74
C LYS A 33 3.55 -5.76 -10.74
N TRP A 34 4.17 -6.93 -10.71
CA TRP A 34 3.81 -8.04 -11.59
C TRP A 34 2.38 -8.51 -11.33
N MET A 35 1.95 -8.61 -10.07
CA MET A 35 0.56 -8.92 -9.70
C MET A 35 -0.45 -7.84 -10.11
N LEU A 36 0.01 -6.59 -10.27
CA LEU A 36 -0.81 -5.46 -10.73
C LEU A 36 -0.85 -5.30 -12.25
N ARG A 37 0.15 -5.82 -12.98
CA ARG A 37 0.38 -5.56 -14.42
C ARG A 37 -0.82 -5.89 -15.30
N GLU A 38 -1.58 -6.93 -14.97
CA GLU A 38 -2.72 -7.40 -15.77
C GLU A 38 -4.06 -6.81 -15.31
N LYS A 39 -4.07 -5.97 -14.27
CA LYS A 39 -5.32 -5.45 -13.69
C LYS A 39 -5.56 -4.01 -14.14
N LYS A 40 -6.65 -3.82 -14.90
CA LYS A 40 -7.23 -2.50 -15.15
C LYS A 40 -7.71 -1.88 -13.83
N GLU A 41 -7.75 -0.56 -13.75
CA GLU A 41 -8.21 0.16 -12.55
C GLU A 41 -9.60 -0.27 -12.12
N ALA A 42 -10.54 -0.39 -13.08
CA ALA A 42 -11.88 -0.89 -12.82
C ALA A 42 -11.87 -2.30 -12.20
N ASN A 43 -10.92 -3.16 -12.58
CA ASN A 43 -10.80 -4.52 -12.02
C ASN A 43 -10.27 -4.47 -10.57
N LEU A 44 -9.38 -3.52 -10.26
CA LEU A 44 -8.89 -3.31 -8.89
C LEU A 44 -9.99 -2.75 -8.00
N ILE A 45 -10.73 -1.76 -8.50
CA ILE A 45 -11.87 -1.17 -7.81
C ILE A 45 -13.02 -2.17 -7.72
N GLY A 46 -13.10 -3.18 -8.59
CA GLY A 46 -14.12 -4.23 -8.61
C GLY A 46 -13.79 -5.48 -7.81
N LEU A 47 -12.62 -5.56 -7.16
CA LEU A 47 -12.23 -6.73 -6.36
C LEU A 47 -13.30 -7.04 -5.29
N PRO A 48 -13.57 -8.33 -5.00
CA PRO A 48 -14.54 -8.74 -3.99
C PRO A 48 -14.10 -8.31 -2.59
N LEU A 49 -15.04 -8.27 -1.64
CA LEU A 49 -14.71 -8.02 -0.23
C LEU A 49 -13.86 -9.16 0.33
N MET A 50 -12.92 -8.82 1.20
CA MET A 50 -12.07 -9.75 1.91
C MET A 50 -12.89 -10.52 2.94
N THR A 51 -12.97 -11.84 2.78
CA THR A 51 -13.75 -12.74 3.65
C THR A 51 -12.94 -13.37 4.77
N ASP A 52 -11.63 -13.54 4.57
CA ASP A 52 -10.72 -14.08 5.56
C ASP A 52 -10.43 -13.04 6.66
N LYS A 53 -11.01 -13.27 7.84
CA LYS A 53 -10.87 -12.37 9.01
C LYS A 53 -9.42 -12.23 9.47
N ILE A 54 -8.59 -13.25 9.33
CA ILE A 54 -7.17 -13.18 9.72
C ILE A 54 -6.44 -12.19 8.80
N LYS A 55 -6.79 -12.17 7.50
CA LYS A 55 -6.19 -11.22 6.54
C LYS A 55 -6.68 -9.79 6.76
N VAL A 56 -7.94 -9.61 7.16
CA VAL A 56 -8.44 -8.30 7.58
C VAL A 56 -7.66 -7.80 8.80
N THR A 57 -7.48 -8.64 9.83
CA THR A 57 -6.66 -8.30 11.01
C THR A 57 -5.22 -7.97 10.63
N ALA A 58 -4.62 -8.74 9.72
CA ALA A 58 -3.28 -8.46 9.21
C ALA A 58 -3.19 -7.11 8.50
N MET A 59 -4.19 -6.73 7.69
CA MET A 59 -4.26 -5.42 7.04
C MET A 59 -4.31 -4.28 8.06
N HIS A 60 -5.13 -4.40 9.10
CA HIS A 60 -5.19 -3.42 10.19
C HIS A 60 -3.86 -3.32 10.93
N PHE A 61 -3.27 -4.47 11.28
CA PHE A 61 -2.00 -4.50 11.97
C PHE A 61 -0.89 -3.82 11.14
N LEU A 62 -0.76 -4.18 9.86
CA LEU A 62 0.18 -3.55 8.93
C LEU A 62 -0.05 -2.04 8.83
N SER A 63 -1.30 -1.59 8.74
CA SER A 63 -1.62 -0.16 8.67
C SER A 63 -1.16 0.63 9.90
N SER A 64 -1.21 0.01 11.09
CA SER A 64 -0.73 0.64 12.34
C SER A 64 0.79 0.79 12.37
N LEU A 65 1.52 -0.05 11.63
CA LEU A 65 2.97 0.01 11.52
C LEU A 65 3.45 1.04 10.52
N VAL A 66 2.61 1.46 9.56
CA VAL A 66 2.99 2.31 8.42
C VAL A 66 3.72 3.57 8.88
N ILE A 67 3.15 4.34 9.81
CA ILE A 67 3.74 5.62 10.24
C ILE A 67 5.08 5.39 10.95
N ASN A 68 5.15 4.37 11.81
CA ASN A 68 6.39 4.01 12.50
C ASN A 68 7.49 3.60 11.51
N CYS A 69 7.14 2.83 10.48
CA CYS A 69 8.08 2.44 9.44
C CYS A 69 8.51 3.64 8.60
N LEU A 70 7.58 4.52 8.21
CA LEU A 70 7.89 5.72 7.41
C LEU A 70 8.93 6.61 8.09
N LEU A 71 8.86 6.74 9.43
CA LEU A 71 9.78 7.58 10.20
C LEU A 71 11.11 6.89 10.54
N ALA A 72 11.09 5.56 10.74
CA ALA A 72 12.28 4.83 11.20
C ALA A 72 13.10 4.21 10.05
N ASP A 73 12.44 3.61 9.06
CA ASP A 73 13.07 2.88 7.97
C ASP A 73 12.18 2.80 6.72
N LEU A 74 12.52 3.59 5.71
CA LEU A 74 11.82 3.65 4.42
C LEU A 74 11.84 2.31 3.66
N LEU A 75 12.86 1.47 3.85
CA LEU A 75 12.90 0.14 3.22
C LEU A 75 11.85 -0.77 3.84
N LEU A 76 11.72 -0.74 5.17
CA LEU A 76 10.69 -1.49 5.86
C LEU A 76 9.28 -0.99 5.52
N PHE A 77 9.10 0.34 5.42
CA PHE A 77 7.85 0.94 4.93
C PHE A 77 7.46 0.37 3.56
N ALA A 78 8.40 0.32 2.61
CA ALA A 78 8.14 -0.23 1.29
C ALA A 78 7.71 -1.71 1.32
N LEU A 79 8.34 -2.53 2.18
CA LEU A 79 7.96 -3.93 2.37
C LEU A 79 6.54 -4.08 2.93
N VAL A 80 6.18 -3.27 3.93
CA VAL A 80 4.84 -3.25 4.55
C VAL A 80 3.79 -2.91 3.50
N VAL A 81 4.00 -1.82 2.74
CA VAL A 81 3.07 -1.38 1.70
C VAL A 81 2.93 -2.43 0.59
N CYS A 82 4.03 -3.00 0.11
CA CYS A 82 4.00 -4.09 -0.88
C CYS A 82 3.19 -5.29 -0.38
N ARG A 83 3.34 -5.65 0.90
CA ARG A 83 2.56 -6.75 1.49
C ARG A 83 1.07 -6.45 1.54
N MET A 84 0.67 -5.24 1.96
CA MET A 84 -0.74 -4.82 2.01
C MET A 84 -1.40 -4.86 0.63
N ILE A 85 -0.68 -4.44 -0.41
CA ILE A 85 -1.18 -4.52 -1.80
C ILE A 85 -1.42 -5.98 -2.21
N ARG A 86 -0.45 -6.86 -1.96
CA ARG A 86 -0.60 -8.28 -2.34
C ARG A 86 -1.70 -8.98 -1.56
N LEU A 87 -1.87 -8.67 -0.28
CA LEU A 87 -3.01 -9.16 0.50
C LEU A 87 -4.33 -8.74 -0.13
N THR A 88 -4.43 -7.47 -0.52
CA THR A 88 -5.62 -6.94 -1.19
C THR A 88 -5.89 -7.66 -2.52
N ILE A 89 -4.85 -7.90 -3.31
CA ILE A 89 -4.99 -8.57 -4.61
C ILE A 89 -5.39 -10.04 -4.44
N SER A 90 -4.80 -10.75 -3.47
CA SER A 90 -4.99 -12.19 -3.28
C SER A 90 -6.26 -12.54 -2.52
N HIS A 91 -6.69 -11.70 -1.58
CA HIS A 91 -7.79 -12.02 -0.67
C HIS A 91 -9.00 -11.11 -0.80
N GLY A 92 -8.97 -10.10 -1.68
CA GLY A 92 -10.03 -9.11 -1.83
C GLY A 92 -9.78 -7.85 -1.02
N VAL A 93 -10.73 -6.92 -1.06
CA VAL A 93 -10.58 -5.59 -0.45
C VAL A 93 -11.17 -5.51 0.95
N CYS A 94 -10.59 -4.65 1.78
CA CYS A 94 -11.17 -4.23 3.05
C CYS A 94 -11.07 -2.70 3.16
N GLU A 95 -11.60 -2.13 4.25
CA GLU A 95 -11.54 -0.70 4.55
C GLU A 95 -10.11 -0.10 4.50
N VAL A 96 -9.10 -0.91 4.81
CA VAL A 96 -7.68 -0.50 4.78
C VAL A 96 -7.09 -0.53 3.37
N SER A 97 -7.69 -1.28 2.44
CA SER A 97 -7.13 -1.48 1.09
C SER A 97 -6.94 -0.17 0.33
N GLY A 98 -7.87 0.78 0.46
CA GLY A 98 -7.73 2.09 -0.18
C GLY A 98 -6.50 2.86 0.30
N PHE A 99 -6.22 2.81 1.60
CA PHE A 99 -5.01 3.38 2.18
C PHE A 99 -3.73 2.73 1.64
N SER A 100 -3.72 1.40 1.48
CA SER A 100 -2.56 0.70 0.91
C SER A 100 -2.23 1.15 -0.52
N PHE A 101 -3.24 1.37 -1.37
CA PHE A 101 -3.05 1.86 -2.74
C PHE A 101 -2.59 3.32 -2.78
N ALA A 102 -3.08 4.18 -1.87
CA ALA A 102 -2.59 5.54 -1.75
C ALA A 102 -1.11 5.60 -1.34
N LEU A 103 -0.71 4.77 -0.36
CA LEU A 103 0.70 4.66 0.06
C LEU A 103 1.60 4.09 -1.04
N PHE A 104 1.11 3.11 -1.79
CA PHE A 104 1.83 2.56 -2.93
C PHE A 104 2.01 3.61 -4.02
N GLY A 105 0.97 4.41 -4.28
CA GLY A 105 1.04 5.56 -5.18
C GLY A 105 2.10 6.57 -4.75
N PHE A 106 2.09 6.95 -3.46
CA PHE A 106 3.10 7.84 -2.86
C PHE A 106 4.52 7.30 -3.03
N MET A 107 4.74 6.02 -2.75
CA MET A 107 6.04 5.37 -2.89
C MET A 107 6.55 5.39 -4.35
N LEU A 108 5.66 5.30 -5.34
CA LEU A 108 6.03 5.37 -6.76
C LEU A 108 6.23 6.80 -7.28
N CYS A 109 5.69 7.79 -6.59
CA CYS A 109 5.92 9.21 -6.89
C CYS A 109 7.29 9.72 -6.45
N ASP A 110 8.13 8.88 -5.84
CA ASP A 110 9.51 9.25 -5.58
C ASP A 110 10.25 9.58 -6.89
N ASN A 111 10.89 10.76 -6.92
CA ASN A 111 11.55 11.33 -8.09
C ASN A 111 12.60 10.41 -8.70
N SER A 112 13.20 9.54 -7.88
CA SER A 112 14.21 8.58 -8.31
C SER A 112 13.65 7.53 -9.30
N LEU A 113 12.34 7.28 -9.26
CA LEU A 113 11.72 6.19 -10.00
C LEU A 113 11.15 6.61 -11.36
N ARG A 114 10.93 7.91 -11.62
CA ARG A 114 10.24 8.42 -12.84
C ARG A 114 8.86 7.79 -13.08
N LEU A 115 8.19 7.34 -12.02
CA LEU A 115 6.90 6.64 -12.07
C LEU A 115 5.72 7.47 -11.56
N ALA A 116 5.86 8.79 -11.49
CA ALA A 116 4.85 9.70 -10.93
C ALA A 116 3.44 9.53 -11.55
N LYS A 117 3.35 9.30 -12.86
CA LYS A 117 2.06 9.03 -13.53
C LYS A 117 1.40 7.73 -13.03
N GLU A 118 2.21 6.69 -12.79
CA GLU A 118 1.74 5.43 -12.23
C GLU A 118 1.39 5.58 -10.74
N GLY A 119 2.16 6.37 -10.01
CA GLY A 119 1.86 6.71 -8.62
C GLY A 119 0.52 7.43 -8.47
N TYR A 120 0.25 8.43 -9.29
CA TYR A 120 -1.04 9.13 -9.35
C TYR A 120 -2.21 8.18 -9.61
N LYS A 121 -2.05 7.28 -10.58
CA LYS A 121 -3.04 6.25 -10.90
C LYS A 121 -3.41 5.40 -9.68
N TYR A 122 -2.43 4.87 -8.95
CA TYR A 122 -2.74 4.07 -7.76
C TYR A 122 -3.28 4.91 -6.60
N GLY A 123 -2.90 6.19 -6.51
CA GLY A 123 -3.55 7.15 -5.62
C GLY A 123 -5.06 7.25 -5.87
N GLN A 124 -5.46 7.37 -7.14
CA GLN A 124 -6.87 7.44 -7.54
C GLN A 124 -7.62 6.12 -7.30
N VAL A 125 -6.96 4.98 -7.52
CA VAL A 125 -7.52 3.66 -7.14
C VAL A 125 -7.75 3.60 -5.63
N GLY A 126 -6.79 4.08 -4.82
CA GLY A 126 -6.91 4.15 -3.37
C GLY A 126 -8.09 4.99 -2.91
N LEU A 127 -8.27 6.18 -3.49
CA LEU A 127 -9.42 7.05 -3.22
C LEU A 127 -10.75 6.37 -3.54
N SER A 128 -10.83 5.76 -4.73
CA SER A 128 -12.04 5.08 -5.20
C SER A 128 -12.41 3.88 -4.32
N LEU A 129 -11.41 3.07 -3.94
CA LEU A 129 -11.60 1.94 -3.03
C LEU A 129 -12.06 2.38 -1.64
N THR A 130 -11.52 3.48 -1.12
CA THR A 130 -11.89 4.00 0.21
C THR A 130 -13.34 4.49 0.24
N LYS A 131 -13.77 5.18 -0.83
CA LYS A 131 -15.19 5.59 -0.98
C LYS A 131 -16.12 4.38 -1.04
N ARG A 132 -15.69 3.28 -1.69
CA ARG A 132 -16.48 2.05 -1.82
C ARG A 132 -16.56 1.25 -0.52
N CYS A 133 -15.44 1.05 0.17
CA CYS A 133 -15.37 0.17 1.35
C CYS A 133 -15.89 0.85 2.63
N GLY A 134 -16.08 2.17 2.61
CA GLY A 134 -16.52 2.94 3.77
C GLY A 134 -15.40 3.24 4.77
N GLY A 135 -15.72 4.07 5.77
CA GLY A 135 -14.77 4.48 6.82
C GLY A 135 -14.24 5.91 6.64
N LYS A 136 -14.88 6.87 7.34
CA LYS A 136 -14.48 8.29 7.32
C LYS A 136 -13.03 8.50 7.77
N GLU A 137 -12.55 7.69 8.70
CA GLU A 137 -11.17 7.73 9.19
C GLU A 137 -10.15 7.38 8.09
N TRP A 138 -10.42 6.31 7.32
CA TRP A 138 -9.55 5.89 6.22
C TRP A 138 -9.54 6.91 5.09
N LEU A 139 -10.68 7.55 4.83
CA LEU A 139 -10.79 8.64 3.87
C LEU A 139 -9.84 9.79 4.21
N ALA A 140 -9.80 10.23 5.48
CA ALA A 140 -8.89 11.28 5.93
C ALA A 140 -7.40 10.89 5.74
N LYS A 141 -7.02 9.66 6.09
CA LYS A 141 -5.65 9.15 5.91
C LYS A 141 -5.24 9.08 4.43
N VAL A 142 -6.16 8.68 3.56
CA VAL A 142 -5.94 8.64 2.11
C VAL A 142 -5.78 10.04 1.54
N TYR A 143 -6.67 10.97 1.89
CA TYR A 143 -6.54 12.36 1.48
C TYR A 143 -5.21 12.98 1.93
N LEU A 144 -4.81 12.75 3.18
CA LEU A 144 -3.53 13.24 3.69
C LEU A 144 -2.35 12.68 2.88
N THR A 145 -2.39 11.38 2.54
CA THR A 145 -1.36 10.72 1.72
C THR A 145 -1.30 11.28 0.30
N LEU A 146 -2.46 11.53 -0.32
CA LEU A 146 -2.56 12.12 -1.66
C LEU A 146 -2.06 13.57 -1.68
N CYS A 147 -2.43 14.38 -0.69
CA CYS A 147 -2.05 15.78 -0.59
C CYS A 147 -0.55 15.96 -0.32
N PHE A 148 0.04 15.21 0.63
CA PHE A 148 1.48 15.29 0.93
C PHE A 148 2.37 14.72 -0.18
N GLY A 149 1.88 13.69 -0.88
CA GLY A 149 2.73 12.79 -1.63
C GLY A 149 2.56 12.79 -3.14
N ILE A 150 1.38 13.16 -3.64
CA ILE A 150 1.02 12.97 -5.05
C ILE A 150 0.63 14.29 -5.71
N ASN A 151 -0.20 15.11 -5.07
CA ASN A 151 -0.65 16.38 -5.64
C ASN A 151 0.50 17.40 -5.76
N TYR A 152 1.39 17.47 -4.77
CA TYR A 152 2.58 18.32 -4.81
C TYR A 152 3.48 18.03 -6.02
N TRP A 153 3.53 16.77 -6.47
CA TRP A 153 4.35 16.34 -7.61
C TRP A 153 3.59 16.38 -8.94
N SER A 154 2.26 16.21 -8.95
CA SER A 154 1.47 16.32 -10.18
C SER A 154 1.30 17.77 -10.65
N GLU A 155 1.20 18.74 -9.73
CA GLU A 155 1.14 20.17 -10.10
C GLU A 155 2.45 20.67 -10.73
N LYS A 156 3.60 20.13 -10.32
CA LYS A 156 4.91 20.45 -10.94
C LYS A 156 5.16 19.77 -12.30
N LEU A 157 4.25 18.90 -12.76
CA LEU A 157 4.33 18.21 -14.05
C LEU A 157 3.35 18.79 -15.10
N LEU A 158 2.56 19.81 -14.72
CA LEU A 158 1.62 20.53 -15.60
C LEU A 158 2.04 21.99 -15.87
N LEU A 159 3.23 22.40 -15.43
CA LEU A 159 3.93 23.63 -15.80
C LEU A 159 5.27 23.27 -16.46
#